data_AF-A0AB39RRI4-F1
#
_entry.id   AF-A0AB39RRI4-F1
#
_cell.length_a   1.000
_cell.length_b   1.000
_cell.length_c   1.000
_cell.angle_alpha   90.00
_cell.angle_beta   90.00
_cell.angle_gamma   90.00
#
_symmetry.space_group_name_H-M   'P 1'
#
loop_
_entity.id
_entity.type
_entity.pdbx_description
1 polymer ?
#
loop_
_entity_poly.entity_id
_entity_poly.type
_entity_poly.pdbx_seq_one_letter_code
_entity_poly.pdbx_strand_id
1 'polypeptide(L)'
;MLGLELVVVLGVAVLVGNVVGQRLGIAPPVVLLVTGVLLGFIPAVREAQLPPEVVLLLFLPVLLYWESLTTSLREIRTNLRGILQLSTALVILTAWAVAATGHALGLPWGPAWVLGAAMALTDATAVGVLARALPRRQVTILRAESLINDGTALVVYGLAVGITVGGEHLSMPHVGGLFLLAYGGGALVGVAAAWVNLTCGAA
;
A
#
# COMPACT_ATOMS: atom_id res chain seq x y z
N MET A 1 -27.12 5.63 -8.20
CA MET A 1 -26.12 5.92 -9.27
C MET A 1 -25.75 4.61 -9.92
N LEU A 2 -25.87 4.50 -11.24
CA LEU A 2 -25.41 3.30 -11.96
C LEU A 2 -23.89 3.24 -11.78
N GLY A 3 -23.32 2.11 -11.34
CA GLY A 3 -21.89 2.01 -10.96
C GLY A 3 -20.91 2.54 -12.02
N LEU A 4 -21.31 2.54 -13.29
CA LEU A 4 -20.54 3.11 -14.40
C LEU A 4 -20.37 4.63 -14.31
N GLU A 5 -21.40 5.37 -13.88
CA GLU A 5 -21.31 6.82 -13.65
C GLU A 5 -20.29 7.14 -12.57
N LEU A 6 -20.26 6.34 -11.49
CA LEU A 6 -19.30 6.50 -10.41
C LEU A 6 -17.86 6.30 -10.89
N VAL A 7 -17.61 5.24 -11.67
CA VAL A 7 -16.29 4.95 -12.25
C VAL A 7 -15.85 6.08 -13.18
N VAL A 8 -16.76 6.62 -13.99
CA VAL A 8 -16.46 7.75 -14.87
C VAL A 8 -16.12 9.00 -14.04
N VAL A 9 -16.92 9.32 -13.01
CA VAL A 9 -16.66 10.47 -12.13
C VAL A 9 -15.32 10.33 -11.42
N LEU A 10 -15.02 9.16 -10.85
CA LEU A 10 -13.72 8.86 -10.23
C LEU A 10 -12.57 8.98 -11.23
N GLY A 11 -12.72 8.41 -12.43
CA GLY A 11 -11.71 8.47 -13.49
C GLY A 11 -11.43 9.90 -13.93
N VAL A 12 -12.47 10.71 -14.12
CA VAL A 12 -12.35 12.14 -14.45
C VAL A 12 -11.71 12.91 -13.30
N ALA A 13 -12.11 12.67 -12.05
CA ALA A 13 -11.51 13.30 -10.89
C ALA A 13 -10.01 12.99 -10.78
N VAL A 14 -9.61 11.74 -11.04
CA VAL A 14 -8.20 11.31 -11.08
C VAL A 14 -7.44 12.03 -12.19
N LEU A 15 -7.98 12.08 -13.41
CA LEU A 15 -7.37 12.75 -14.55
C LEU A 15 -7.19 14.25 -14.29
N VAL A 16 -8.26 14.94 -13.87
CA VAL A 16 -8.25 16.37 -13.57
C VAL A 16 -7.29 16.66 -12.41
N GLY A 17 -7.35 15.89 -11.32
CA GLY A 17 -6.47 16.05 -10.17
C GLY A 17 -5.00 15.89 -10.53
N ASN A 18 -4.67 14.95 -11.43
CA ASN A 18 -3.29 14.78 -11.91
C ASN A 18 -2.81 15.98 -12.75
N VAL A 19 -3.63 16.45 -13.69
CA VAL A 19 -3.30 17.63 -14.50
C VAL A 19 -3.15 18.88 -13.62
N VAL A 20 -4.07 19.10 -12.69
CA VAL A 20 -4.04 20.23 -11.76
C VAL A 20 -2.82 20.15 -10.85
N GLY A 21 -2.52 18.99 -10.27
CA GLY A 21 -1.34 18.79 -9.44
C GLY A 21 -0.04 19.13 -10.18
N GLN A 22 0.10 18.65 -11.41
CA GLN A 22 1.26 18.95 -12.25
C GLN A 22 1.37 20.46 -12.57
N ARG A 23 0.26 21.14 -12.85
CA ARG A 23 0.27 22.58 -13.14
C ARG A 23 0.58 23.44 -11.92
N LEU A 24 0.12 23.04 -10.74
CA LEU A 24 0.36 23.77 -9.49
C LEU A 24 1.70 23.41 -8.82
N GLY A 25 2.43 22.41 -9.35
CA GLY A 25 3.66 21.90 -8.73
C GLY A 25 3.41 21.13 -7.42
N ILE A 26 2.18 20.68 -7.18
CA ILE A 26 1.77 19.93 -5.98
C ILE A 26 1.68 18.45 -6.32
N ALA A 27 2.00 17.57 -5.36
CA ALA A 27 1.84 16.14 -5.55
C ALA A 27 0.36 15.79 -5.86
N PRO A 28 0.06 15.07 -6.96
CA PRO A 28 -1.30 14.69 -7.33
C PRO A 28 -2.12 14.04 -6.20
N PRO A 29 -1.56 13.17 -5.34
CA PRO A 29 -2.30 12.59 -4.22
C PRO A 29 -2.91 13.64 -3.28
N VAL A 30 -2.22 14.77 -3.05
CA VAL A 30 -2.72 15.87 -2.20
C VAL A 30 -3.92 16.56 -2.84
N VAL A 31 -3.85 16.82 -4.15
CA VAL A 31 -4.97 17.41 -4.90
C VAL A 31 -6.17 16.48 -4.90
N LEU A 32 -5.94 15.17 -5.08
CA LEU A 32 -6.99 14.16 -5.05
C LEU A 32 -7.62 14.01 -3.66
N LEU A 33 -6.83 14.07 -2.59
CA LEU A 33 -7.31 14.05 -1.22
C LEU A 33 -8.26 15.23 -0.96
N VAL A 34 -7.82 16.45 -1.27
CA VAL A 34 -8.64 17.66 -1.10
C VAL A 34 -9.90 17.58 -1.95
N THR A 35 -9.77 17.16 -3.21
CA THR A 35 -10.91 17.00 -4.12
C THR A 35 -11.90 15.96 -3.59
N GLY A 36 -11.43 14.81 -3.11
CA GLY A 36 -12.27 13.77 -2.51
C GLY A 36 -13.00 14.26 -1.26
N VAL A 37 -12.31 14.98 -0.37
CA VAL A 37 -12.93 15.61 0.81
C VAL A 37 -14.01 16.60 0.41
N LEU A 38 -13.75 17.47 -0.57
CA LEU A 38 -14.74 18.43 -1.08
C LEU A 38 -15.95 17.74 -1.72
N LEU A 39 -15.72 16.68 -2.51
CA LEU A 39 -16.79 15.88 -3.11
C LEU A 39 -17.63 15.15 -2.04
N GLY A 40 -17.04 14.74 -0.92
CA GLY A 40 -17.74 14.08 0.19
C GLY A 40 -18.77 14.97 0.92
N PHE A 41 -18.70 16.29 0.74
CA PHE A 41 -19.73 17.21 1.22
C PHE A 41 -20.96 17.25 0.30
N ILE A 42 -20.88 16.70 -0.91
CA ILE A 42 -22.01 16.63 -1.85
C ILE A 42 -22.88 15.41 -1.50
N PRO A 43 -24.16 15.58 -1.13
CA PRO A 43 -25.02 14.48 -0.68
C PRO A 43 -25.14 13.34 -1.70
N ALA A 44 -25.19 13.68 -3.00
CA ALA A 44 -25.29 12.71 -4.09
C ALA A 44 -24.08 11.76 -4.20
N VAL A 45 -22.90 12.19 -3.73
CA VAL A 45 -21.67 11.40 -3.77
C VAL A 45 -21.39 10.72 -2.42
N ARG A 46 -21.93 11.26 -1.33
CA ARG A 46 -21.71 10.75 0.04
C ARG A 46 -22.12 9.29 0.23
N GLU A 47 -23.18 8.85 -0.45
CA GLU A 47 -23.68 7.47 -0.35
C GLU A 47 -22.88 6.48 -1.21
N ALA A 48 -22.00 6.97 -2.07
CA ALA A 48 -21.14 6.13 -2.87
C ALA A 48 -19.98 5.57 -2.03
N GLN A 49 -20.21 4.39 -1.46
CA GLN A 49 -19.17 3.63 -0.78
C GLN A 49 -18.59 2.58 -1.71
N LEU A 50 -17.27 2.64 -1.92
CA LEU A 50 -16.54 1.55 -2.54
C LEU A 50 -16.24 0.49 -1.47
N PRO A 51 -16.66 -0.77 -1.67
CA PRO A 51 -16.32 -1.84 -0.73
C PRO A 51 -14.80 -1.95 -0.59
N PRO A 52 -14.25 -2.05 0.64
CA PRO A 52 -12.81 -2.17 0.87
C PRO A 52 -12.19 -3.35 0.13
N GLU A 53 -12.95 -4.43 -0.05
CA GLU A 53 -12.53 -5.65 -0.76
C GLU A 53 -12.22 -5.35 -2.22
N VAL A 54 -12.96 -4.43 -2.85
CA VAL A 54 -12.67 -4.02 -4.24
C VAL A 54 -11.33 -3.30 -4.28
N VAL A 55 -11.04 -2.42 -3.32
CA VAL A 55 -9.76 -1.71 -3.25
C VAL A 55 -8.61 -2.70 -3.01
N LEU A 56 -8.76 -3.60 -2.03
CA LEU A 56 -7.72 -4.54 -1.62
C LEU A 56 -7.48 -5.69 -2.61
N LEU A 57 -8.53 -6.18 -3.29
CA LEU A 57 -8.44 -7.37 -4.16
C LEU A 57 -8.33 -7.02 -5.65
N LEU A 58 -8.79 -5.84 -6.07
CA LEU A 58 -8.73 -5.42 -7.47
C LEU A 58 -7.68 -4.33 -7.69
N PHE A 59 -7.79 -3.21 -6.98
CA PHE A 59 -6.92 -2.05 -7.24
C PHE A 59 -5.49 -2.28 -6.72
N LEU A 60 -5.34 -2.71 -5.46
CA LEU A 60 -4.03 -2.89 -4.86
C LEU A 60 -3.14 -3.89 -5.63
N PRO A 61 -3.62 -5.08 -6.04
CA PRO A 61 -2.78 -6.01 -6.79
C PRO A 61 -2.38 -5.47 -8.17
N VAL A 62 -3.27 -4.74 -8.84
CA VAL A 62 -2.97 -4.10 -10.14
C VAL A 62 -1.90 -3.02 -9.98
N LEU A 63 -2.01 -2.19 -8.94
CA LEU A 63 -1.03 -1.14 -8.64
C LEU A 63 0.33 -1.72 -8.29
N LEU A 64 0.38 -2.70 -7.37
CA LEU A 64 1.62 -3.37 -6.97
C LEU A 64 2.27 -4.11 -8.14
N TYR A 65 1.47 -4.75 -9.00
CA TYR A 65 1.98 -5.41 -10.20
C TYR A 65 2.64 -4.39 -11.14
N TRP A 66 1.99 -3.25 -11.40
CA TRP A 66 2.56 -2.19 -12.22
C TRP A 66 3.86 -1.62 -11.63
N GLU A 67 3.92 -1.42 -10.31
CA GLU A 67 5.14 -0.98 -9.64
C GLU A 67 6.28 -2.01 -9.76
N SER A 68 5.96 -3.29 -9.66
CA SER A 68 6.93 -4.37 -9.82
C SER A 68 7.56 -4.38 -11.23
N LEU A 69 6.77 -4.10 -12.27
CA LEU A 69 7.23 -4.07 -13.67
C LEU A 69 8.14 -2.87 -13.96
N THR A 70 7.95 -1.76 -13.25
CA THR A 70 8.73 -0.54 -13.46
C THR A 70 9.95 -0.42 -12.55
N THR A 71 10.22 -1.42 -11.72
CA THR A 71 11.31 -1.43 -10.74
C THR A 71 12.43 -2.40 -11.15
N SER A 72 13.69 -1.95 -11.12
CA SER A 72 14.84 -2.77 -11.56
C SER A 72 15.20 -3.86 -10.54
N LEU A 73 14.99 -5.12 -10.93
CA LEU A 73 15.37 -6.30 -10.14
C LEU A 73 16.87 -6.37 -9.82
N ARG A 74 17.73 -5.87 -10.71
CA ARG A 74 19.18 -5.86 -10.49
C ARG A 74 19.54 -4.96 -9.31
N GLU A 75 18.97 -3.76 -9.27
CA GLU A 75 19.22 -2.80 -8.19
C GLU A 75 18.62 -3.28 -6.86
N ILE A 76 17.45 -3.92 -6.89
CA ILE A 76 16.86 -4.57 -5.72
C ILE A 76 17.81 -5.64 -5.16
N ARG A 77 18.29 -6.56 -6.00
CA ARG A 77 19.18 -7.65 -5.56
C ARG A 77 20.46 -7.14 -4.91
N THR A 78 21.05 -6.06 -5.44
CA THR A 78 22.28 -5.47 -4.88
C THR A 78 22.06 -4.78 -3.52
N ASN A 79 20.84 -4.30 -3.23
CA ASN A 79 20.53 -3.58 -1.99
C ASN A 79 19.52 -4.32 -1.10
N LEU A 80 19.28 -5.61 -1.36
CA LEU A 80 18.18 -6.39 -0.79
C LEU A 80 18.16 -6.37 0.73
N ARG A 81 19.34 -6.52 1.37
CA ARG A 81 19.45 -6.50 2.83
C ARG A 81 18.98 -5.19 3.43
N GLY A 82 19.39 -4.06 2.85
CA GLY A 82 18.97 -2.73 3.32
C GLY A 82 17.47 -2.53 3.12
N ILE A 83 16.97 -2.88 1.93
CA ILE A 83 15.55 -2.78 1.61
C ILE A 83 14.72 -3.62 2.60
N LEU A 84 15.07 -4.88 2.87
CA LEU A 84 14.33 -5.72 3.80
C LEU A 84 14.37 -5.18 5.24
N GLN A 85 15.50 -4.64 5.69
CA GLN A 85 15.61 -4.06 7.02
C GLN A 85 14.72 -2.82 7.18
N LEU A 86 14.78 -1.90 6.22
CA LEU A 86 13.93 -0.71 6.20
C LEU A 86 12.45 -1.11 6.05
N SER A 87 12.12 -1.88 5.02
CA SER A 87 10.74 -2.19 4.64
C SER A 87 10.03 -3.17 5.58
N THR A 88 10.75 -3.86 6.48
CA THR A 88 10.14 -4.74 7.48
C THR A 88 10.36 -4.22 8.90
N ALA A 89 11.61 -4.03 9.32
CA ALA A 89 11.88 -3.68 10.72
C ALA A 89 11.48 -2.23 11.03
N LEU A 90 11.75 -1.27 10.14
CA LEU A 90 11.32 0.12 10.37
C LEU A 90 9.80 0.22 10.37
N VAL A 91 9.11 -0.52 9.50
CA VAL A 91 7.64 -0.54 9.40
C VAL A 91 7.00 -1.08 10.67
N ILE A 92 7.52 -2.18 11.21
CA ILE A 92 7.05 -2.71 12.49
C ILE A 92 7.31 -1.70 13.62
N LEU A 93 8.47 -1.03 13.59
CA LEU A 93 8.84 -0.04 14.59
C LEU A 93 7.95 1.22 14.51
N THR A 94 7.65 1.72 13.31
CA THR A 94 6.76 2.88 13.11
C THR A 94 5.33 2.53 13.48
N ALA A 95 4.83 1.37 13.06
CA ALA A 95 3.51 0.88 13.46
C ALA A 95 3.39 0.77 14.99
N TRP A 96 4.41 0.20 15.65
CA TRP A 96 4.46 0.10 17.11
C TRP A 96 4.50 1.47 17.78
N ALA A 97 5.33 2.39 17.30
CA ALA A 97 5.45 3.74 17.87
C ALA A 97 4.12 4.51 17.78
N VAL A 98 3.43 4.41 16.65
CA VAL A 98 2.09 5.00 16.47
C VAL A 98 1.07 4.32 17.37
N ALA A 99 1.07 2.98 17.42
CA ALA A 99 0.15 2.22 18.27
C ALA A 99 0.35 2.53 19.76
N ALA A 100 1.60 2.57 20.22
CA ALA A 100 1.94 2.94 21.60
C ALA A 100 1.47 4.37 21.93
N THR A 101 1.65 5.30 21.00
CA THR A 101 1.17 6.68 21.14
C THR A 101 -0.35 6.73 21.22
N GLY A 102 -1.04 6.05 20.30
CA GLY A 102 -2.50 5.96 20.30
C GLY A 102 -3.04 5.31 21.58
N HIS A 103 -2.37 4.26 22.06
CA HIS A 103 -2.71 3.60 23.31
C HIS A 103 -2.53 4.53 24.52
N ALA A 104 -1.43 5.29 24.57
CA ALA A 104 -1.20 6.30 25.61
C ALA A 104 -2.28 7.40 25.62
N LEU A 105 -2.92 7.67 24.48
CA LEU A 105 -4.06 8.59 24.36
C LEU A 105 -5.42 7.93 24.67
N GLY A 106 -5.44 6.66 25.08
CA GLY A 106 -6.64 5.96 25.55
C GLY A 106 -7.23 4.96 24.56
N LEU A 107 -6.61 4.71 23.40
CA LEU A 107 -7.08 3.67 22.47
C LEU A 107 -6.79 2.26 23.02
N PRO A 108 -7.71 1.28 22.88
CA PRO A 108 -7.36 -0.11 23.13
C PRO A 108 -6.29 -0.59 22.15
N TRP A 109 -5.50 -1.59 22.55
CA TRP A 109 -4.37 -2.08 21.76
C TRP A 109 -4.75 -2.51 20.33
N GLY A 110 -5.89 -3.18 20.16
CA GLY A 110 -6.36 -3.61 18.83
C GLY A 110 -6.48 -2.44 17.84
N PRO A 111 -7.40 -1.49 18.06
CA PRO A 111 -7.53 -0.30 17.22
C PRO A 111 -6.25 0.54 17.12
N ALA A 112 -5.45 0.59 18.18
CA ALA A 112 -4.17 1.30 18.15
C ALA A 112 -3.16 0.66 17.17
N TRP A 113 -3.09 -0.67 17.12
CA TRP A 113 -2.28 -1.39 16.13
C TRP A 113 -2.84 -1.28 14.72
N VAL A 114 -4.17 -1.24 14.55
CA VAL A 114 -4.81 -0.97 13.25
C VAL A 114 -4.41 0.41 12.74
N LEU A 115 -4.46 1.43 13.60
CA LEU A 115 -3.99 2.78 13.30
C LEU A 115 -2.49 2.79 12.96
N GLY A 116 -1.69 2.10 13.78
CA GLY A 116 -0.24 2.00 13.58
C GLY A 116 0.13 1.40 12.25
N ALA A 117 -0.48 0.27 11.89
CA ALA A 117 -0.27 -0.39 10.61
C ALA A 117 -0.69 0.49 9.43
N ALA A 118 -1.83 1.19 9.54
CA ALA A 118 -2.32 2.09 8.50
C ALA A 118 -1.39 3.31 8.29
N MET A 119 -0.76 3.82 9.35
CA MET A 119 0.15 4.97 9.27
C MET A 119 1.60 4.61 8.97
N ALA A 120 1.98 3.33 9.01
CA ALA A 120 3.33 2.87 8.71
C ALA A 120 3.64 2.85 7.20
N LEU A 121 2.60 2.97 6.35
CA LEU A 121 2.73 3.04 4.90
C LEU A 121 3.51 4.30 4.48
N THR A 122 4.60 4.12 3.75
CA THR A 122 5.42 5.20 3.20
C THR A 122 5.40 5.08 1.68
N ASP A 123 4.59 5.92 1.04
CA ASP A 123 4.37 5.87 -0.39
C ASP A 123 5.44 6.70 -1.14
N ALA A 124 6.29 6.02 -1.90
CA ALA A 124 7.31 6.66 -2.73
C ALA A 124 6.71 7.60 -3.80
N THR A 125 5.45 7.37 -4.21
CA THR A 125 4.75 8.18 -5.20
C THR A 125 4.31 9.54 -4.64
N ALA A 126 4.00 9.61 -3.33
CA ALA A 126 3.67 10.85 -2.66
C ALA A 126 4.86 11.83 -2.64
N VAL A 127 6.08 11.31 -2.58
CA VAL A 127 7.33 12.07 -2.69
C VAL A 127 7.84 12.13 -4.13
N GLY A 128 7.05 11.65 -5.10
CA GLY A 128 7.43 11.50 -6.51
C GLY A 128 7.89 12.80 -7.18
N VAL A 129 7.37 13.95 -6.73
CA VAL A 129 7.81 15.28 -7.20
C VAL A 129 9.29 15.51 -6.87
N LEU A 130 9.71 15.16 -5.66
CA LEU A 130 11.10 15.25 -5.20
C LEU A 130 11.95 14.09 -5.73
N ALA A 131 11.35 12.91 -5.90
CA ALA A 131 12.03 11.75 -6.48
C ALA A 131 12.56 12.01 -7.90
N ARG A 132 11.94 12.92 -8.66
CA ARG A 132 12.45 13.36 -9.97
C ARG A 132 13.83 14.02 -9.92
N ALA A 133 14.22 14.58 -8.77
CA ALA A 133 15.54 15.19 -8.58
C ALA A 133 16.61 14.18 -8.12
N LEU A 134 16.22 12.95 -7.77
CA LEU A 134 17.12 11.93 -7.28
C LEU A 134 17.74 11.10 -8.43
N PRO A 135 18.98 10.59 -8.27
CA PRO A 135 19.55 9.62 -9.19
C PRO A 135 18.64 8.41 -9.37
N ARG A 136 18.59 7.84 -10.58
CA ARG A 136 17.74 6.68 -10.93
C ARG A 136 17.82 5.55 -9.91
N ARG A 137 19.03 5.23 -9.44
CA ARG A 137 19.26 4.19 -8.42
C ARG A 137 18.53 4.46 -7.11
N GLN A 138 18.51 5.71 -6.63
CA GLN A 138 17.82 6.06 -5.38
C GLN A 138 16.30 5.97 -5.55
N VAL A 139 15.78 6.37 -6.71
CA VAL A 139 14.35 6.22 -7.04
C VAL A 139 13.94 4.76 -7.06
N THR A 140 14.74 3.88 -7.68
CA THR A 140 14.44 2.44 -7.69
C THR A 140 14.48 1.84 -6.29
N ILE A 141 15.47 2.20 -5.45
CA ILE A 141 15.55 1.72 -4.07
C ILE A 141 14.33 2.17 -3.29
N LEU A 142 13.93 3.43 -3.42
CA LEU A 142 12.75 3.98 -2.75
C LEU A 142 11.45 3.27 -3.18
N ARG A 143 11.30 2.96 -4.48
CA ARG A 143 10.15 2.19 -4.99
C ARG A 143 10.15 0.76 -4.44
N ALA A 144 11.30 0.11 -4.42
CA ALA A 144 11.42 -1.23 -3.88
C ALA A 144 11.13 -1.28 -2.37
N GLU A 145 11.53 -0.24 -1.64
CA GLU A 145 11.22 -0.06 -0.23
C GLU A 145 9.71 0.11 0.00
N SER A 146 9.09 1.03 -0.75
CA SER A 146 7.64 1.26 -0.73
C SER A 146 6.85 -0.03 -1.01
N LEU A 147 7.25 -0.79 -2.05
CA LEU A 147 6.56 -2.02 -2.44
C LEU A 147 6.60 -3.09 -1.34
N ILE A 148 7.76 -3.28 -0.68
CA ILE A 148 7.89 -4.27 0.40
C ILE A 148 7.20 -3.76 1.67
N ASN A 149 7.29 -2.45 1.95
CA ASN A 149 6.60 -1.82 3.08
C ASN A 149 5.09 -2.05 3.00
N ASP A 150 4.49 -1.82 1.83
CA ASP A 150 3.06 -2.03 1.62
C ASP A 150 2.61 -3.45 1.98
N GLY A 151 3.40 -4.45 1.56
CA GLY A 151 3.17 -5.84 1.94
C GLY A 151 3.30 -6.07 3.45
N THR A 152 4.36 -5.54 4.07
CA THR A 152 4.58 -5.66 5.53
C THR A 152 3.41 -5.05 6.30
N ALA A 153 3.03 -3.83 5.97
CA ALA A 153 1.99 -3.08 6.65
C ALA A 153 0.64 -3.77 6.51
N LEU A 154 0.33 -4.35 5.35
CA LEU A 154 -0.92 -5.08 5.13
C LEU A 154 -0.99 -6.36 5.98
N VAL A 155 0.12 -7.08 6.13
CA VAL A 155 0.20 -8.24 7.04
C VAL A 155 -0.03 -7.82 8.50
N VAL A 156 0.62 -6.73 8.95
CA VAL A 156 0.43 -6.18 10.30
C VAL A 156 -1.01 -5.68 10.49
N TYR A 157 -1.59 -5.02 9.49
CA TYR A 157 -2.96 -4.51 9.51
C TYR A 157 -3.97 -5.66 9.62
N GLY A 158 -3.84 -6.71 8.81
CA GLY A 158 -4.72 -7.87 8.85
C GLY A 158 -4.69 -8.57 10.21
N LEU A 159 -3.50 -8.78 10.76
CA LEU A 159 -3.32 -9.31 12.11
C LEU A 159 -3.98 -8.40 13.16
N ALA A 160 -3.76 -7.09 13.10
CA ALA A 160 -4.33 -6.13 14.04
C ALA A 160 -5.87 -6.12 14.00
N VAL A 161 -6.46 -6.17 12.80
CA VAL A 161 -7.92 -6.27 12.61
C VAL A 161 -8.43 -7.59 13.18
N GLY A 162 -7.77 -8.72 12.87
CA GLY A 162 -8.13 -10.04 13.38
C GLY A 162 -8.17 -10.10 14.90
N ILE A 163 -7.17 -9.51 15.56
CA ILE A 163 -7.12 -9.40 17.03
C ILE A 163 -8.23 -8.47 17.55
N THR A 164 -8.46 -7.34 16.89
CA THR A 164 -9.45 -6.33 17.31
C THR A 164 -10.88 -6.86 17.29
N VAL A 165 -11.21 -7.68 16.29
CA VAL A 165 -12.54 -8.29 16.13
C VAL A 165 -12.65 -9.60 16.95
N GLY A 166 -11.56 -10.02 17.62
CA GLY A 166 -11.53 -11.22 18.46
C GLY A 166 -11.43 -12.53 17.69
N GLY A 167 -11.10 -12.48 16.39
CA GLY A 167 -10.93 -13.63 15.52
C GLY A 167 -9.52 -14.25 15.57
N GLU A 168 -8.52 -13.53 16.08
CA GLU A 168 -7.14 -14.00 16.18
C GLU A 168 -6.51 -13.79 17.56
N HIS A 169 -5.52 -14.62 17.88
CA HIS A 169 -4.71 -14.50 19.09
C HIS A 169 -3.26 -14.14 18.76
N LEU A 170 -2.69 -13.23 19.56
CA LEU A 170 -1.27 -12.91 19.49
C LEU A 170 -0.44 -14.09 20.01
N SER A 171 0.15 -14.84 19.08
CA SER A 171 1.21 -15.80 19.41
C SER A 171 2.36 -15.66 18.44
N MET A 172 3.59 -15.70 18.95
CA MET A 172 4.80 -15.61 18.14
C MET A 172 4.84 -16.61 16.97
N PRO A 173 4.46 -17.90 17.13
CA PRO A 173 4.44 -18.84 16.01
C PRO A 173 3.37 -18.49 14.97
N HIS A 174 2.20 -17.99 15.40
CA HIS A 174 1.15 -17.57 14.46
C HIS A 174 1.59 -16.36 13.64
N VAL A 175 2.15 -15.34 14.28
CA VAL A 175 2.68 -14.15 13.59
C VAL A 175 3.80 -14.53 12.62
N GLY A 176 4.77 -15.33 13.06
CA GLY A 176 5.84 -15.84 12.20
C GLY A 176 5.30 -16.64 11.02
N GLY A 177 4.30 -17.50 11.25
CA GLY A 177 3.61 -18.25 10.21
C GLY A 177 2.88 -17.37 9.20
N LEU A 178 2.20 -16.31 9.65
CA LEU A 178 1.50 -15.36 8.80
C LEU A 178 2.47 -14.62 7.88
N PHE A 179 3.60 -14.15 8.42
CA PHE A 179 4.68 -13.53 7.63
C PHE A 179 5.27 -14.52 6.62
N LEU A 180 5.57 -15.75 7.04
CA LEU A 180 6.08 -16.79 6.14
C LEU A 180 5.10 -17.12 5.02
N LEU A 181 3.81 -17.19 5.32
CA LEU A 181 2.77 -17.44 4.33
C LEU A 181 2.60 -16.25 3.37
N ALA A 182 2.62 -15.03 3.87
CA ALA A 182 2.50 -13.83 3.04
C ALA A 182 3.68 -13.67 2.07
N TYR A 183 4.91 -13.65 2.59
CA TYR A 183 6.10 -13.48 1.74
C TYR A 183 6.45 -14.74 0.96
N GLY A 184 6.48 -15.89 1.64
CA GLY A 184 6.84 -17.17 1.03
C GLY A 184 5.78 -17.66 0.06
N GLY A 185 4.50 -17.66 0.48
CA GLY A 185 3.38 -18.02 -0.38
C GLY A 185 3.23 -17.06 -1.57
N GLY A 186 3.32 -15.74 -1.31
CA GLY A 186 3.30 -14.74 -2.39
C GLY A 186 4.44 -14.92 -3.40
N ALA A 187 5.67 -15.16 -2.93
CA ALA A 187 6.80 -15.42 -3.81
C ALA A 187 6.64 -16.73 -4.61
N LEU A 188 6.16 -17.80 -3.98
CA LEU A 188 5.91 -19.08 -4.65
C LEU A 188 4.85 -18.94 -5.76
N VAL A 189 3.72 -18.31 -5.46
CA VAL A 189 2.66 -18.06 -6.43
C VAL A 189 3.15 -17.16 -7.57
N GLY A 190 3.89 -16.10 -7.24
CA GLY A 190 4.48 -15.20 -8.24
C GLY A 190 5.45 -15.92 -9.19
N VAL A 191 6.32 -16.78 -8.66
CA VAL A 191 7.23 -17.61 -9.48
C VAL A 191 6.46 -18.60 -10.33
N ALA A 192 5.45 -19.27 -9.79
CA ALA A 192 4.61 -20.20 -10.54
C ALA A 192 3.87 -19.50 -11.69
N ALA A 193 3.26 -18.34 -11.43
CA ALA A 193 2.59 -17.54 -12.45
C ALA A 193 3.57 -17.05 -13.54
N ALA A 194 4.76 -16.59 -13.16
CA ALA A 194 5.80 -16.21 -14.11
C ALA A 194 6.25 -17.40 -14.96
N TRP A 195 6.42 -18.58 -14.36
CA TRP A 195 6.80 -19.79 -15.07
C TRP A 195 5.72 -20.19 -16.09
N VAL A 196 4.45 -20.19 -15.71
CA VAL A 196 3.32 -20.47 -16.62
C VAL A 196 3.28 -19.45 -17.77
N ASN A 197 3.46 -18.16 -17.48
CA ASN A 197 3.47 -17.13 -18.52
C ASN A 197 4.60 -17.33 -19.54
N LEU A 198 5.80 -17.69 -19.07
CA LEU A 198 6.96 -17.93 -19.92
C LEU A 198 6.84 -19.23 -20.74
N THR A 199 6.20 -20.27 -20.20
CA THR A 199 6.06 -21.57 -20.90
C THR A 199 4.86 -21.62 -21.83
N CYS A 200 3.73 -21.00 -21.47
CA CYS A 200 2.52 -20.98 -22.30
C CYS A 200 2.44 -19.76 -23.24
N GLY A 201 3.10 -18.65 -22.95
CA GLY A 201 3.15 -17.47 -23.83
C GLY A 201 4.16 -17.58 -24.98
N ALA A 202 5.00 -18.62 -24.98
CA ALA A 202 5.95 -18.94 -26.05
C ALA A 202 5.39 -19.97 -27.07
N ALA A 203 4.11 -20.36 -26.94
CA ALA A 203 3.38 -21.22 -27.86
C ALA A 203 2.28 -20.41 -28.57
#